data_AF-A0A9E2UK93-F1
#
_entry.id   AF-A0A9E2UK93-F1
#
_cell.length_a   1.000
_cell.length_b   1.000
_cell.length_c   1.000
_cell.angle_alpha   90.00
_cell.angle_beta   90.00
_cell.angle_gamma   90.00
#
_symmetry.space_group_name_H-M   'P 1'
#
loop_
_entity.id
_entity.type
_entity.pdbx_description
1 polymer ?
#
loop_
_entity_poly.entity_id
_entity_poly.type
_entity_poly.pdbx_seq_one_letter_code
_entity_poly.pdbx_strand_id
1 'polypeptide(L)'
;TGPKAGGPLYVHRLLAEGPDVAANAGELPGPVGERNSYTLRPKGAVLCVAEVGVERKAQEDVVRASGNRLAAGENDPELAAVLFSGSTEALQALRQRLAARGGAIVPVHVAPYRGAFLRDEVSLSVNTAAAGGNASLMTIG
;
A
#
# COMPACT_ATOMS: atom_id res chain seq x y z
N THR A 1 -2.76 -1.42 -7.40
CA THR A 1 -3.85 -0.68 -6.73
C THR A 1 -4.04 -1.13 -5.31
N GLY A 2 -4.29 -2.42 -5.06
CA GLY A 2 -4.57 -2.92 -3.71
C GLY A 2 -5.80 -2.26 -3.08
N PRO A 3 -6.10 -2.56 -1.81
CA PRO A 3 -5.49 -3.61 -0.97
C PRO A 3 -5.78 -5.04 -1.47
N LYS A 4 -5.08 -6.04 -0.93
CA LYS A 4 -5.30 -7.47 -1.23
C LYS A 4 -6.68 -7.91 -0.76
N ALA A 5 -7.42 -8.62 -1.61
CA ALA A 5 -8.63 -9.32 -1.18
C ALA A 5 -8.28 -10.38 -0.12
N GLY A 6 -9.14 -10.52 0.90
CA GLY A 6 -8.89 -11.39 2.06
C GLY A 6 -7.81 -10.87 3.04
N GLY A 7 -7.19 -9.73 2.74
CA GLY A 7 -6.24 -9.07 3.63
C GLY A 7 -6.92 -8.15 4.65
N PRO A 8 -6.20 -7.74 5.71
CA PRO A 8 -6.76 -6.92 6.79
C PRO A 8 -7.19 -5.52 6.34
N LEU A 9 -6.64 -5.01 5.23
CA LEU A 9 -6.94 -3.67 4.73
C LEU A 9 -8.15 -3.61 3.79
N TYR A 10 -8.68 -4.75 3.34
CA TYR A 10 -9.63 -4.80 2.23
C TYR A 10 -10.94 -4.05 2.51
N VAL A 11 -11.60 -4.41 3.62
CA VAL A 11 -12.90 -3.82 4.00
C VAL A 11 -12.78 -2.33 4.30
N HIS A 12 -11.64 -1.89 4.81
CA HIS A 12 -11.37 -0.50 5.15
C HIS A 12 -11.27 0.42 3.93
N ARG A 13 -11.08 -0.14 2.72
CA ARG A 13 -11.10 0.62 1.47
C ARG A 13 -12.52 0.98 1.01
N LEU A 14 -13.53 0.27 1.51
CA LEU A 14 -14.93 0.46 1.14
C LEU A 14 -15.63 1.54 1.97
N LEU A 15 -14.98 2.01 3.03
CA LEU A 15 -15.48 3.10 3.86
C LEU A 15 -15.14 4.45 3.23
N ALA A 16 -16.15 5.33 3.13
CA ALA A 16 -15.94 6.72 2.69
C ALA A 16 -14.99 7.46 3.64
N GLU A 17 -15.20 7.27 4.94
CA GLU A 17 -14.30 7.69 6.01
C GLU A 17 -13.96 6.48 6.87
N GLY A 18 -12.69 6.27 7.17
CA GLY A 18 -12.26 5.13 7.97
C GLY A 18 -11.00 5.44 8.74
N PRO A 19 -10.78 4.75 9.88
CA PRO A 19 -9.59 4.96 10.70
C PRO A 19 -8.32 4.69 9.90
N ASP A 20 -7.20 5.29 10.29
CA ASP A 20 -5.90 4.82 9.81
C ASP A 20 -5.57 3.51 10.54
N VAL A 21 -5.77 2.40 9.84
CA VAL A 21 -5.65 1.06 10.41
C VAL A 21 -4.24 0.56 10.19
N ALA A 22 -3.51 0.27 11.26
CA ALA A 22 -2.27 -0.47 11.17
C ALA A 22 -2.57 -1.93 10.84
N ALA A 23 -2.09 -2.42 9.70
CA ALA A 23 -2.13 -3.86 9.41
C ALA A 23 -0.97 -4.56 10.14
N ASN A 24 -1.29 -5.62 10.88
CA ASN A 24 -0.31 -6.40 11.61
C ASN A 24 0.50 -7.27 10.62
N ALA A 25 1.79 -6.98 10.51
CA ALA A 25 2.76 -7.84 9.81
C ALA A 25 3.20 -8.99 10.74
N GLY A 26 3.38 -10.18 10.18
CA GLY A 26 3.81 -11.35 10.94
C GLY A 26 3.48 -12.68 10.28
N GLU A 27 3.68 -13.76 11.03
CA GLU A 27 3.25 -15.10 10.64
C GLU A 27 1.73 -15.22 10.76
N LEU A 28 1.11 -15.84 9.77
CA LEU A 28 -0.33 -16.09 9.72
C LEU A 28 -0.60 -17.53 10.19
N PRO A 29 -1.72 -17.76 10.90
CA PRO A 29 -2.16 -19.11 11.20
C PRO A 29 -2.39 -19.89 9.91
N GLY A 30 -2.00 -21.16 9.90
CA GLY A 30 -2.06 -22.01 8.72
C GLY A 30 -1.87 -23.48 9.03
N PRO A 31 -1.93 -24.35 8.01
CA PRO A 31 -1.73 -25.78 8.18
C PRO A 31 -0.28 -26.09 8.58
N VAL A 32 -0.08 -27.23 9.26
CA VAL A 32 1.26 -27.77 9.50
C VAL A 32 1.94 -28.13 8.17
N GLY A 33 3.26 -27.97 8.10
CA GLY A 33 4.03 -28.20 6.86
C GLY A 33 4.03 -26.98 5.93
N GLU A 34 3.43 -25.87 6.37
CA GLU A 34 3.46 -24.59 5.68
C GLU A 34 3.80 -23.48 6.68
N ARG A 35 4.56 -22.48 6.22
CA ARG A 35 4.74 -21.21 6.92
C ARG A 35 4.20 -20.09 6.06
N ASN A 36 3.17 -19.41 6.56
CA ASN A 36 2.57 -18.25 5.90
C ASN A 36 2.97 -16.98 6.61
N SER A 37 3.41 -15.98 5.87
CA SER A 37 3.75 -14.67 6.44
C SER A 37 3.16 -13.54 5.61
N TYR A 38 2.76 -12.49 6.31
CA TYR A 38 2.23 -11.25 5.75
C TYR A 38 3.13 -10.09 6.17
N THR A 39 3.60 -9.31 5.21
CA THR A 39 4.43 -8.13 5.47
C THR A 39 3.95 -6.92 4.69
N LEU A 40 4.34 -5.74 5.16
CA LEU A 40 4.09 -4.47 4.50
C LEU A 40 5.42 -3.89 4.03
N ARG A 41 5.46 -3.43 2.79
CA ARG A 41 6.60 -2.70 2.23
C ARG A 41 6.17 -1.30 1.79
N PRO A 42 7.08 -0.31 1.75
CA PRO A 42 6.83 0.93 1.05
C PRO A 42 6.33 0.66 -0.38
N LYS A 43 5.37 1.46 -0.82
CA LYS A 43 4.69 1.32 -2.10
C LYS A 43 5.55 1.74 -3.29
N GLY A 44 6.45 2.71 -3.10
CA GLY A 44 7.35 3.21 -4.14
C GLY A 44 7.46 4.74 -4.15
N ALA A 45 7.33 5.34 -5.34
CA ALA A 45 7.28 6.79 -5.49
C ALA A 45 5.86 7.31 -5.22
N VAL A 46 5.77 8.36 -4.44
CA VAL A 46 4.51 9.06 -4.19
C VAL A 46 4.67 10.51 -4.64
N LEU A 47 3.78 10.96 -5.53
CA LEU A 47 3.74 12.34 -5.98
C LEU A 47 2.90 13.20 -5.03
N CYS A 48 3.43 14.34 -4.61
CA CYS A 48 2.71 15.34 -3.82
C CYS A 48 2.19 16.44 -4.73
N VAL A 49 0.87 16.55 -4.86
CA VAL A 49 0.19 17.61 -5.64
C VAL A 49 -0.63 18.44 -4.68
N ALA A 50 -0.21 19.69 -4.47
CA ALA A 50 -0.95 20.66 -3.68
C ALA A 50 -0.83 22.06 -4.27
N GLU A 51 -1.96 22.79 -4.26
CA GLU A 51 -2.04 24.21 -4.63
C GLU A 51 -1.38 25.09 -3.55
N VAL A 52 -1.48 24.69 -2.27
CA VAL A 52 -0.92 25.41 -1.12
C VAL A 52 0.38 24.75 -0.63
N GLY A 53 1.42 25.56 -0.39
CA GLY A 53 2.74 25.06 0.02
C GLY A 53 2.77 24.30 1.35
N VAL A 54 1.96 24.72 2.34
CA VAL A 54 1.85 24.04 3.65
C VAL A 54 1.29 22.63 3.48
N GLU A 55 0.29 22.45 2.62
CA GLU A 55 -0.29 21.14 2.34
C GLU A 55 0.68 20.23 1.61
N ARG A 56 1.48 20.80 0.70
CA ARG A 56 2.59 20.07 0.06
C ARG A 56 3.56 19.53 1.11
N LYS A 57 3.96 20.37 2.06
CA LYS A 57 4.87 19.96 3.13
C LYS A 57 4.30 18.81 3.95
N ALA A 58 3.02 18.90 4.34
CA ALA A 58 2.33 17.82 5.05
C ALA A 58 2.27 16.51 4.25
N GLN A 59 1.99 16.59 2.94
CA GLN A 59 2.02 15.43 2.04
C GLN A 59 3.42 14.79 2.03
N GLU A 60 4.48 15.57 1.88
CA GLU A 60 5.83 15.01 1.86
C GLU A 60 6.22 14.33 3.17
N ASP A 61 5.78 14.88 4.31
CA ASP A 61 6.05 14.29 5.61
C ASP A 61 5.31 12.94 5.77
N VAL A 62 4.09 12.81 5.24
CA VAL A 62 3.38 11.52 5.13
C VAL A 62 4.13 10.53 4.24
N VAL A 63 4.65 10.99 3.10
CA VAL A 63 5.45 10.14 2.18
C VAL A 63 6.70 9.60 2.90
N ARG A 64 7.43 10.47 3.61
CA ARG A 64 8.63 10.07 4.37
C ARG A 64 8.30 9.13 5.52
N ALA A 65 7.27 9.42 6.31
CA ALA A 65 6.84 8.58 7.43
C ALA A 65 6.38 7.18 6.99
N SER A 66 5.84 7.08 5.77
CA SER A 66 5.46 5.80 5.15
C SER A 66 6.63 5.09 4.46
N GLY A 67 7.87 5.55 4.62
CA GLY A 67 9.07 4.95 4.02
C GLY A 67 9.09 4.99 2.50
N ASN A 68 8.21 5.78 1.89
CA ASN A 68 8.16 5.98 0.45
C ASN A 68 9.11 7.10 0.05
N ARG A 69 9.46 7.15 -1.24
CA ARG A 69 10.19 8.28 -1.80
C ARG A 69 9.24 9.28 -2.44
N LEU A 70 9.67 10.53 -2.54
CA LEU A 70 8.99 11.53 -3.35
C LEU A 70 9.22 11.23 -4.84
N ALA A 71 8.14 11.23 -5.61
CA ALA A 71 8.21 11.09 -7.06
C ALA A 71 8.74 12.38 -7.71
N ALA A 72 9.51 12.25 -8.78
CA ALA A 72 9.99 13.41 -9.55
C ALA A 72 8.86 14.09 -10.37
N GLY A 73 7.78 13.36 -10.66
CA GLY A 73 6.63 13.83 -11.43
C GLY A 73 5.71 12.69 -11.84
N GLU A 74 4.72 12.99 -12.68
CA GLU A 74 3.73 11.99 -13.14
C GLU A 74 4.32 10.91 -14.06
N ASN A 75 5.46 11.21 -14.67
CA ASN A 75 6.21 10.30 -15.55
C ASN A 75 7.28 9.49 -14.81
N ASP A 76 7.35 9.58 -13.48
CA ASP A 76 8.25 8.73 -12.70
C ASP A 76 7.89 7.25 -12.96
N PRO A 77 8.84 6.42 -13.42
CA PRO A 77 8.56 5.03 -13.81
C PRO A 77 8.11 4.15 -12.65
N GLU A 78 8.40 4.53 -11.40
CA GLU A 78 7.91 3.83 -10.21
C GLU A 78 6.83 4.62 -9.46
N LEU A 79 6.14 5.56 -10.13
CA LEU A 79 5.02 6.27 -9.52
C LEU A 79 3.93 5.28 -9.12
N ALA A 80 3.69 5.21 -7.80
CA ALA A 80 2.86 4.19 -7.20
C ALA A 80 1.65 4.75 -6.44
N ALA A 81 1.64 6.04 -6.10
CA ALA A 81 0.48 6.77 -5.59
C ALA A 81 0.63 8.29 -5.81
N VAL A 82 -0.49 9.03 -5.70
CA VAL A 82 -0.50 10.49 -5.62
C VAL A 82 -1.23 10.95 -4.36
N LEU A 83 -0.67 11.91 -3.64
CA LEU A 83 -1.38 12.68 -2.62
C LEU A 83 -1.83 14.00 -3.25
N PHE A 84 -3.11 14.33 -3.12
CA PHE A 84 -3.71 15.50 -3.75
C PHE A 84 -4.40 16.40 -2.72
N SER A 85 -4.19 17.71 -2.86
CA SER A 85 -4.94 18.77 -2.18
C SER A 85 -5.20 19.92 -3.15
N GLY A 86 -6.46 20.35 -3.28
CA GLY A 86 -6.86 21.39 -4.23
C GLY A 86 -8.33 21.27 -4.61
N SER A 87 -8.72 22.00 -5.65
CA SER A 87 -10.10 22.02 -6.16
C SER A 87 -10.56 20.68 -6.77
N THR A 88 -11.88 20.49 -6.84
CA THR A 88 -12.48 19.30 -7.47
C THR A 88 -12.17 19.22 -8.96
N GLU A 89 -12.12 20.38 -9.63
CA GLU A 89 -11.78 20.53 -11.04
C GLU A 89 -10.34 20.09 -11.29
N ALA A 90 -9.39 20.54 -10.44
CA ALA A 90 -8.00 20.12 -10.51
C ALA A 90 -7.83 18.61 -10.21
N LEU A 91 -8.59 18.07 -9.26
CA LEU A 91 -8.61 16.63 -8.96
C LEU A 91 -9.09 15.82 -10.17
N GLN A 92 -10.17 16.27 -10.82
CA GLN A 92 -10.72 15.60 -12.00
C GLN A 92 -9.74 15.62 -13.17
N ALA A 93 -9.12 16.77 -13.44
CA ALA A 93 -8.10 16.92 -14.47
C ALA A 93 -6.87 16.03 -14.19
N LEU A 94 -6.43 15.95 -12.93
CA LEU A 94 -5.35 15.03 -12.53
C LEU A 94 -5.72 13.57 -12.76
N ARG A 95 -6.92 13.14 -12.34
CA ARG A 95 -7.39 11.76 -12.53
C ARG A 95 -7.46 11.38 -14.00
N GLN A 96 -7.91 12.29 -14.87
CA GLN A 96 -7.94 12.07 -16.32
C GLN A 96 -6.52 11.86 -16.89
N ARG A 97 -5.56 12.70 -16.50
CA ARG A 97 -4.16 12.57 -16.94
C ARG A 97 -3.51 11.28 -16.46
N LEU A 98 -3.73 10.90 -15.20
CA LEU A 98 -3.23 9.63 -14.65
C LEU A 98 -3.89 8.40 -15.29
N ALA A 99 -5.19 8.48 -15.61
CA ALA A 99 -5.91 7.39 -16.28
C ALA A 99 -5.50 7.20 -17.75
N ALA A 100 -5.08 8.28 -18.42
CA ALA A 100 -4.55 8.22 -19.78
C ALA A 100 -3.11 7.69 -19.85
N ARG A 101 -2.43 7.58 -18.70
CA ARG A 101 -1.05 7.11 -18.64
C ARG A 101 -0.99 5.60 -18.83
N GLY A 102 0.05 5.13 -19.52
CA GLY A 102 0.40 3.71 -19.56
C GLY A 102 0.92 3.19 -18.21
N GLY A 103 0.98 1.86 -18.08
CA GLY A 103 1.55 1.19 -16.91
C GLY A 103 0.54 0.95 -15.79
N ALA A 104 1.04 0.93 -14.54
CA ALA A 104 0.21 0.62 -13.38
C ALA A 104 -0.81 1.74 -13.09
N ILE A 105 -2.02 1.34 -12.69
CA ILE A 105 -3.06 2.26 -12.19
C ILE A 105 -2.58 2.88 -10.88
N VAL A 106 -2.48 4.21 -10.86
CA VAL A 106 -2.02 5.00 -9.72
C VAL A 106 -3.20 5.51 -8.91
N PRO A 107 -3.35 5.13 -7.64
CA PRO A 107 -4.38 5.69 -6.78
C PRO A 107 -4.07 7.15 -6.42
N VAL A 108 -5.11 7.98 -6.43
CA VAL A 108 -5.06 9.36 -5.92
C VAL A 108 -5.73 9.38 -4.55
N HIS A 109 -5.00 9.85 -3.54
CA HIS A 109 -5.46 10.00 -2.17
C HIS A 109 -5.68 11.48 -1.87
N VAL A 110 -6.84 11.79 -1.30
CA VAL A 110 -7.14 13.11 -0.72
C VAL A 110 -7.06 13.01 0.79
N ALA A 111 -6.94 14.16 1.47
CA ALA A 111 -6.92 14.18 2.92
C ALA A 111 -8.23 13.59 3.52
N PRO A 112 -8.16 12.88 4.66
CA PRO A 112 -6.94 12.51 5.39
C PRO A 112 -6.13 11.40 4.67
N TYR A 113 -4.81 11.58 4.60
CA TYR A 113 -3.92 10.60 3.95
C TYR A 113 -3.68 9.40 4.85
N ARG A 114 -4.39 8.29 4.59
CA ARG A 114 -4.29 7.05 5.37
C ARG A 114 -3.02 6.28 5.03
N GLY A 115 -2.07 6.23 5.96
CA GLY A 115 -0.73 5.69 5.75
C GLY A 115 -0.72 4.22 5.34
N ALA A 116 -1.71 3.45 5.79
CA ALA A 116 -1.87 2.04 5.43
C ALA A 116 -1.97 1.79 3.92
N PHE A 117 -2.57 2.72 3.15
CA PHE A 117 -2.71 2.57 1.69
C PHE A 117 -1.50 3.08 0.90
N LEU A 118 -0.51 3.64 1.60
CA LEU A 118 0.80 3.98 1.02
C LEU A 118 1.81 2.83 1.21
N ARG A 119 1.31 1.62 1.47
CA ARG A 119 2.09 0.39 1.55
C ARG A 119 1.61 -0.60 0.51
N ASP A 120 2.50 -1.50 0.12
CA ASP A 120 2.13 -2.72 -0.57
C ASP A 120 2.13 -3.89 0.42
N GLU A 121 1.11 -4.72 0.32
CA GLU A 121 1.00 -5.96 1.07
C GLU A 121 1.77 -7.07 0.36
N VAL A 122 2.51 -7.88 1.11
CA VAL A 122 3.26 -9.04 0.61
C VAL A 122 2.82 -10.26 1.40
N SER A 123 2.47 -11.33 0.71
CA SER A 123 2.16 -12.63 1.31
C SER A 123 3.16 -13.65 0.79
N LEU A 124 3.78 -14.40 1.69
CA LEU A 124 4.77 -15.43 1.37
C LEU A 124 4.34 -16.73 2.07
N SER A 125 4.05 -17.75 1.26
CA SER A 125 3.79 -19.11 1.71
C SER A 125 4.99 -19.98 1.37
N VAL A 126 5.51 -20.70 2.36
CA VAL A 126 6.65 -21.62 2.23
C VAL A 126 6.20 -23.01 2.63
N ASN A 127 6.26 -23.96 1.69
CA ASN A 127 6.09 -25.38 1.99
C ASN A 127 7.32 -25.88 2.77
N THR A 128 7.17 -26.08 4.08
CA THR A 128 8.24 -26.55 4.96
C THR A 128 8.39 -28.06 4.96
N ALA A 129 7.41 -28.79 4.41
CA ALA A 129 7.44 -30.24 4.26
C ALA A 129 7.98 -30.70 2.89
N ALA A 130 8.41 -29.78 2.03
CA ALA A 130 8.82 -30.07 0.66
C ALA A 130 9.95 -31.11 0.54
N ALA A 131 10.78 -31.26 1.58
CA ALA A 131 11.85 -32.25 1.65
C ALA A 131 11.38 -33.69 1.99
N GLY A 132 10.07 -33.92 2.13
CA GLY A 132 9.50 -35.25 2.37
C GLY A 132 9.18 -35.58 3.84
N GLY A 133 9.22 -34.59 4.73
CA GLY A 133 8.87 -34.77 6.15
C GLY A 133 8.59 -33.44 6.83
N ASN A 134 7.76 -33.46 7.88
CA ASN A 134 7.40 -32.27 8.65
C ASN A 134 8.10 -32.31 10.01
N ALA A 135 9.20 -31.58 10.15
CA ALA A 135 10.00 -31.55 11.37
C ALA A 135 9.19 -31.14 12.62
N SER A 136 8.21 -30.23 12.48
CA SER A 136 7.37 -29.78 13.60
C SER A 136 6.41 -30.87 14.10
N LEU A 137 6.02 -31.81 13.24
CA LEU A 137 5.22 -32.96 13.66
C LEU A 137 6.07 -34.06 14.32
N MET A 138 7.37 -34.13 14.02
CA MET A 138 8.25 -35.14 14.62
C MET A 138 8.53 -34.89 16.12
N THR A 139 8.25 -33.68 16.60
CA THR A 139 8.47 -33.28 18.01
C THR A 139 7.20 -33.31 18.86
N ILE A 140 6.04 -33.64 18.28
CA ILE A 140 4.76 -33.76 19.00
C ILE A 140 4.53 -35.26 19.25
N GLY A 141 4.68 -35.69 20.50
CA GLY A 141 4.47 -37.08 20.96
C GLY A 141 3.74 -37.13 22.29
#